data_AF-A0AB38D330-F1
#
_entry.id   AF-A0AB38D330-F1
#
_cell.length_a   1.000
_cell.length_b   1.000
_cell.length_c   1.000
_cell.angle_alpha   90.00
_cell.angle_beta   90.00
_cell.angle_gamma   90.00
#
_symmetry.space_group_name_H-M   'P 1'
#
loop_
_entity.id
_entity.type
_entity.pdbx_description
1 polymer ?
#
loop_
_entity_poly.entity_id
_entity_poly.type
_entity_poly.pdbx_seq_one_letter_code
_entity_poly.pdbx_strand_id
1 'polypeptide(L)'
;MSTTPTAAPSTTALVAVVQDLALQAGAPPAVVSSYGYMTLSTASYLDDRDTCVEDTDPDPVLEAADRELRFAPRAEMGDWIAQNWQWLSSAALALDALSGIAPDPFPAPVPGALAYRNAGGYIAFYAGESCAAVAWAGAVAEARWIRLMTGREASWEELAATNAPAKAAYRHLPAEELVRVRDWILASWEQVDDMASAAA
;
A
#
# COMPACT_ATOMS: atom_id res chain seq x y z
N MET A 1 18.99 -37.25 6.58
CA MET A 1 18.96 -35.79 6.37
C MET A 1 17.50 -35.43 6.14
N SER A 2 16.82 -34.94 7.17
CA SER A 2 15.47 -34.42 6.98
C SER A 2 15.60 -33.08 6.26
N THR A 3 15.22 -33.04 4.98
CA THR A 3 14.98 -31.78 4.28
C THR A 3 13.78 -31.14 4.94
N THR A 4 14.01 -30.15 5.80
CA THR A 4 12.95 -29.23 6.22
C THR A 4 12.28 -28.74 4.95
N PRO A 5 10.94 -28.84 4.81
CA PRO A 5 10.27 -28.23 3.67
C PRO A 5 10.67 -26.75 3.65
N THR A 6 11.25 -26.29 2.54
CA THR A 6 11.55 -24.87 2.33
C THR A 6 10.22 -24.15 2.50
N ALA A 7 10.09 -23.34 3.56
CA ALA A 7 8.90 -22.54 3.75
C ALA A 7 8.65 -21.72 2.48
N ALA A 8 7.39 -21.62 2.04
CA ALA A 8 7.04 -20.67 0.99
C ALA A 8 7.00 -19.25 1.58
N PRO A 9 7.37 -18.21 0.83
CA PRO A 9 7.31 -16.84 1.32
C PRO A 9 5.88 -16.42 1.62
N SER A 10 5.71 -15.47 2.52
CA SER A 10 4.43 -14.79 2.74
C SER A 10 4.09 -13.89 1.54
N THR A 11 2.79 -13.78 1.24
CA THR A 11 2.29 -12.86 0.21
C THR A 11 2.65 -11.41 0.53
N THR A 12 2.61 -11.03 1.80
CA THR A 12 3.02 -9.69 2.26
C THR A 12 4.49 -9.41 1.90
N ALA A 13 5.39 -10.37 2.13
CA ALA A 13 6.80 -10.21 1.76
C ALA A 13 7.00 -10.16 0.24
N LEU A 14 6.26 -10.96 -0.54
CA LEU A 14 6.29 -10.89 -2.00
C LEU A 14 5.88 -9.51 -2.52
N VAL A 15 4.74 -8.99 -2.03
CA VAL A 15 4.23 -7.66 -2.39
C VAL A 15 5.24 -6.58 -2.01
N ALA A 16 5.79 -6.63 -0.79
CA ALA A 16 6.77 -5.68 -0.31
C ALA A 16 8.04 -5.65 -1.19
N VAL A 17 8.59 -6.82 -1.55
CA VAL A 17 9.76 -6.91 -2.44
C VAL A 17 9.49 -6.23 -3.78
N VAL A 18 8.37 -6.54 -4.43
CA VAL A 18 8.06 -5.98 -5.76
C VAL A 18 7.81 -4.47 -5.65
N GLN A 19 7.08 -4.02 -4.63
CA GLN A 19 6.84 -2.60 -4.42
C GLN A 19 8.12 -1.82 -4.10
N ASP A 20 9.03 -2.39 -3.31
CA ASP A 20 10.33 -1.77 -3.02
C ASP A 20 11.21 -1.68 -4.27
N LEU A 21 11.20 -2.69 -5.15
CA LEU A 21 11.90 -2.62 -6.44
C LEU A 21 11.33 -1.51 -7.33
N ALA A 22 10.01 -1.38 -7.39
CA ALA A 22 9.36 -0.29 -8.12
C ALA A 22 9.73 1.09 -7.53
N LEU A 23 9.73 1.22 -6.20
CA LEU A 23 10.15 2.44 -5.51
C LEU A 23 11.62 2.80 -5.75
N GLN A 24 12.51 1.81 -5.81
CA GLN A 24 13.93 2.00 -6.12
C GLN A 24 14.12 2.43 -7.57
N ALA A 25 13.30 1.94 -8.50
CA ALA A 25 13.28 2.37 -9.89
C ALA A 25 12.67 3.79 -10.09
N GLY A 26 12.19 4.42 -9.01
CA GLY A 26 11.57 5.75 -9.08
C GLY A 26 10.15 5.76 -9.62
N ALA A 27 9.47 4.61 -9.63
CA ALA A 27 8.13 4.48 -10.17
C ALA A 27 7.10 5.38 -9.44
N PRO A 28 6.08 5.89 -10.16
CA PRO A 28 5.00 6.66 -9.54
C PRO A 28 4.05 5.77 -8.72
N PRO A 29 3.24 6.36 -7.83
CA PRO A 29 2.32 5.63 -6.94
C PRO A 29 1.41 4.63 -7.65
N ALA A 30 0.88 5.00 -8.82
CA ALA A 30 0.01 4.13 -9.60
C ALA A 30 0.72 2.83 -10.01
N VAL A 31 1.96 2.93 -10.49
CA VAL A 31 2.77 1.77 -10.89
C VAL A 31 3.12 0.91 -9.69
N VAL A 32 3.50 1.51 -8.56
CA VAL A 32 3.79 0.79 -7.30
C VAL A 32 2.55 0.05 -6.79
N SER A 33 1.38 0.69 -6.82
CA SER A 33 0.11 0.08 -6.43
C SER A 33 -0.26 -1.10 -7.34
N SER A 34 -0.21 -0.92 -8.67
CA SER A 34 -0.50 -1.99 -9.62
C SER A 34 0.45 -3.18 -9.52
N TYR A 35 1.76 -2.96 -9.35
CA TYR A 35 2.71 -4.04 -9.12
C TYR A 35 2.40 -4.83 -7.85
N GLY A 36 2.00 -4.15 -6.77
CA GLY A 36 1.58 -4.81 -5.54
C GLY A 36 0.34 -5.68 -5.75
N TYR A 37 -0.70 -5.13 -6.38
CA TYR A 37 -1.92 -5.87 -6.68
C TYR A 37 -1.68 -7.08 -7.60
N MET A 38 -0.93 -6.90 -8.69
CA MET A 38 -0.63 -8.01 -9.60
C MET A 38 0.19 -9.11 -8.93
N THR A 39 1.09 -8.73 -8.01
CA THR A 39 1.87 -9.69 -7.22
C THR A 39 0.97 -10.49 -6.27
N LEU A 40 0.04 -9.81 -5.60
CA LEU A 40 -1.01 -10.45 -4.78
C LEU A 40 -1.82 -11.45 -5.62
N SER A 41 -2.35 -11.03 -6.77
CA SER A 41 -3.12 -11.91 -7.66
C SER A 41 -2.31 -13.10 -8.17
N THR A 42 -1.04 -12.89 -8.50
CA THR A 42 -0.14 -13.96 -8.95
C THR A 42 0.17 -14.94 -7.83
N ALA A 43 0.41 -14.46 -6.60
CA ALA A 43 0.63 -15.29 -5.42
C ALA A 43 -0.60 -16.18 -5.14
N SER A 44 -1.80 -15.60 -5.16
CA SER A 44 -3.05 -16.33 -5.00
C SER A 44 -3.25 -17.42 -6.07
N TYR A 45 -2.85 -17.15 -7.33
CA TYR A 45 -2.95 -18.12 -8.41
C TYR A 45 -1.94 -19.27 -8.29
N LEU A 46 -0.72 -18.99 -7.83
CA LEU A 46 0.39 -19.96 -7.84
C LEU A 46 0.53 -20.77 -6.55
N ASP A 47 0.12 -20.26 -5.39
CA ASP A 47 0.39 -20.90 -4.10
C ASP A 47 -0.70 -21.91 -3.68
N ASP A 48 -1.80 -22.04 -4.44
CA ASP A 48 -2.93 -22.99 -4.25
C ASP A 48 -3.52 -23.01 -2.82
N ARG A 49 -3.15 -22.03 -2.00
CA ARG A 49 -3.74 -21.75 -0.69
C ARG A 49 -4.99 -20.94 -0.98
N ASP A 50 -6.10 -21.39 -0.41
CA ASP A 50 -7.46 -20.81 -0.34
C ASP A 50 -7.49 -19.31 0.06
N THR A 51 -6.78 -18.48 -0.70
CA THR A 51 -6.65 -17.04 -0.60
C THR A 51 -7.15 -16.47 -1.92
N CYS A 52 -8.42 -16.78 -2.22
CA CYS A 52 -9.15 -16.07 -3.26
C CYS A 52 -9.03 -14.57 -2.99
N VAL A 53 -8.62 -13.81 -4.01
CA VAL A 53 -8.62 -12.33 -4.02
C VAL A 53 -10.07 -11.78 -4.10
N GLU A 54 -11.08 -12.62 -3.88
CA GLU A 54 -12.49 -12.27 -4.12
C GLU A 54 -13.04 -11.25 -3.11
N ASP A 55 -12.38 -11.04 -1.97
CA ASP A 55 -12.81 -10.11 -0.92
C ASP A 55 -11.69 -9.17 -0.43
N THR A 56 -10.76 -8.73 -1.29
CA THR A 56 -9.95 -7.56 -0.89
C THR A 56 -10.86 -6.35 -0.84
N ASP A 57 -11.01 -5.77 0.35
CA ASP A 57 -11.68 -4.48 0.55
C ASP A 57 -11.19 -3.49 -0.52
N PRO A 58 -12.10 -2.71 -1.11
CA PRO A 58 -11.75 -1.86 -2.21
C PRO A 58 -10.72 -0.82 -1.73
N ASP A 59 -9.57 -0.75 -2.42
CA ASP A 59 -8.45 0.16 -2.12
C ASP A 59 -8.56 1.39 -3.05
N PRO A 60 -8.81 2.60 -2.52
CA PRO A 60 -8.95 3.80 -3.35
C PRO A 60 -7.68 4.13 -4.14
N VAL A 61 -6.50 3.74 -3.63
CA VAL A 61 -5.23 3.94 -4.34
C VAL A 61 -5.16 3.05 -5.57
N LEU A 62 -5.58 1.78 -5.45
CA LEU A 62 -5.64 0.85 -6.58
C LEU A 62 -6.69 1.30 -7.60
N GLU A 63 -7.87 1.77 -7.16
CA GLU A 63 -8.88 2.32 -8.08
C GLU A 63 -8.36 3.57 -8.82
N ALA A 64 -7.63 4.45 -8.12
CA ALA A 64 -7.00 5.61 -8.72
C ALA A 64 -5.88 5.21 -9.70
N ALA A 65 -5.04 4.24 -9.31
CA ALA A 65 -4.02 3.66 -10.17
C ALA A 65 -4.63 3.09 -11.45
N ASP A 66 -5.79 2.43 -11.30
CA ASP A 66 -6.52 1.82 -12.41
C ASP A 66 -7.09 2.83 -13.40
N ARG A 67 -7.52 3.98 -12.88
CA ARG A 67 -7.91 5.12 -13.71
C ARG A 67 -6.73 5.70 -14.47
N GLU A 68 -5.58 5.90 -13.81
CA GLU A 68 -4.39 6.51 -14.41
C GLU A 68 -3.69 5.60 -15.44
N LEU A 69 -3.60 4.32 -15.14
CA LEU A 69 -2.90 3.32 -15.95
C LEU A 69 -3.79 2.62 -16.97
N ARG A 70 -4.99 3.14 -17.24
CA ARG A 70 -5.98 2.54 -18.16
C ARG A 70 -5.41 2.16 -19.52
N PHE A 71 -4.38 2.88 -19.99
CA PHE A 71 -3.73 2.64 -21.28
C PHE A 71 -2.29 2.12 -21.17
N ALA A 72 -1.82 1.81 -19.95
CA ALA A 72 -0.50 1.24 -19.73
C ALA A 72 -0.51 -0.29 -19.95
N PRO A 73 0.59 -0.88 -20.42
CA PRO A 73 0.65 -2.31 -20.69
C PRO A 73 0.79 -3.11 -19.39
N ARG A 74 -0.32 -3.35 -18.69
CA ARG A 74 -0.33 -4.23 -17.49
C ARG A 74 0.15 -5.65 -17.79
N ALA A 75 -0.04 -6.12 -19.01
CA ALA A 75 0.49 -7.41 -19.45
C ALA A 75 2.02 -7.48 -19.26
N GLU A 76 2.76 -6.41 -19.56
CA GLU A 76 4.21 -6.37 -19.37
C GLU A 76 4.60 -6.43 -17.89
N MET A 77 3.83 -5.80 -17.00
CA MET A 77 4.04 -5.90 -15.56
C MET A 77 3.84 -7.34 -15.07
N GLY A 78 2.78 -8.00 -15.53
CA GLY A 78 2.49 -9.40 -15.20
C GLY A 78 3.54 -10.36 -15.75
N ASP A 79 3.94 -10.19 -17.01
CA ASP A 79 4.99 -10.98 -17.65
C ASP A 79 6.32 -10.85 -16.90
N TRP A 80 6.67 -9.63 -16.48
CA TRP A 80 7.87 -9.40 -15.67
C TRP A 80 7.79 -10.12 -14.32
N ILE A 81 6.66 -10.04 -13.60
CA ILE A 81 6.47 -10.75 -12.31
C ILE A 81 6.64 -12.26 -12.53
N ALA A 82 5.97 -12.82 -13.53
CA ALA A 82 6.01 -14.25 -13.82
C ALA A 82 7.42 -14.74 -14.17
N GLN A 83 8.15 -14.00 -15.02
CA GLN A 83 9.52 -14.32 -15.42
C GLN A 83 10.51 -14.26 -14.24
N ASN A 84 10.24 -13.40 -13.25
CA ASN A 84 11.13 -13.18 -12.11
C ASN A 84 10.64 -13.88 -10.83
N TRP A 85 9.58 -14.68 -10.89
CA TRP A 85 8.89 -15.23 -9.72
C TRP A 85 9.83 -15.96 -8.76
N GLN A 86 10.68 -16.85 -9.25
CA GLN A 86 11.61 -17.61 -8.40
C GLN A 86 12.58 -16.72 -7.60
N TRP A 87 13.08 -15.66 -8.24
CA TRP A 87 13.96 -14.70 -7.59
C TRP A 87 13.19 -13.86 -6.56
N LEU A 88 11.99 -13.38 -6.92
CA LEU A 88 11.11 -12.65 -6.02
C LEU A 88 10.75 -13.49 -4.79
N SER A 89 10.41 -14.77 -4.96
CA SER A 89 10.13 -15.68 -3.85
C SER A 89 11.34 -15.88 -2.93
N SER A 90 12.54 -15.98 -3.50
CA SER A 90 13.78 -16.12 -2.71
C SER A 90 14.06 -14.86 -1.90
N ALA A 91 13.86 -13.68 -2.47
CA ALA A 91 13.99 -12.40 -1.77
C ALA A 91 12.92 -12.23 -0.68
N ALA A 92 11.68 -12.61 -0.96
CA ALA A 92 10.59 -12.58 0.00
C ALA A 92 10.84 -13.50 1.20
N LEU A 93 11.41 -14.69 0.98
CA LEU A 93 11.81 -15.58 2.07
C LEU A 93 12.88 -14.98 2.98
N ALA A 94 13.85 -14.26 2.40
CA ALA A 94 14.85 -13.54 3.18
C ALA A 94 14.18 -12.43 4.01
N LEU A 95 13.20 -11.73 3.45
CA LEU A 95 12.45 -10.69 4.16
C LEU A 95 11.60 -11.26 5.30
N ASP A 96 10.91 -12.38 5.10
CA ASP A 96 10.19 -13.09 6.17
C ASP A 96 11.13 -13.53 7.30
N ALA A 97 12.30 -14.08 6.94
CA ALA A 97 13.30 -14.49 7.91
C ALA A 97 13.82 -13.30 8.74
N LEU A 98 14.04 -12.14 8.11
CA LEU A 98 14.44 -10.92 8.81
C LEU A 98 13.36 -10.42 9.77
N SER A 99 12.09 -10.43 9.33
CA SER A 99 10.94 -10.07 10.17
C SER A 99 10.79 -10.98 11.39
N GLY A 100 11.28 -12.22 11.34
CA GLY A 100 11.29 -13.14 12.48
C GLY A 100 12.47 -12.96 13.44
N ILE A 101 13.53 -12.25 13.05
CA ILE A 101 14.77 -12.11 13.83
C ILE A 101 14.76 -10.82 14.67
N ALA A 102 14.22 -9.73 14.15
CA ALA A 102 14.17 -8.44 14.83
C ALA A 102 12.72 -8.07 15.18
N PRO A 103 12.46 -7.52 16.38
CA PRO A 103 11.18 -6.87 16.65
C PRO A 103 10.91 -5.80 15.61
N ASP A 104 9.66 -5.68 15.15
CA ASP A 104 9.24 -4.58 14.27
C ASP A 104 9.67 -3.25 14.92
N PRO A 105 10.53 -2.45 14.24
CA PRO A 105 10.96 -1.16 14.78
C PRO A 105 9.82 -0.14 14.82
N PHE A 106 8.70 -0.41 14.13
CA PHE A 106 7.53 0.46 14.10
C PHE A 106 6.51 0.05 15.18
N PRO A 107 5.76 1.03 15.72
CA PRO A 107 4.67 0.73 16.65
C PRO A 107 3.64 -0.20 16.00
N ALA A 108 3.01 -1.05 16.83
CA ALA A 108 1.88 -1.85 16.37
C ALA A 108 0.80 -0.94 15.75
N PRO A 109 0.10 -1.40 14.69
CA PRO A 109 -0.94 -0.61 14.04
C PRO A 109 -2.01 -0.12 15.03
N VAL A 110 -2.36 1.17 14.96
CA VAL A 110 -3.43 1.73 15.78
C VAL A 110 -4.78 1.21 15.25
N PRO A 111 -5.66 0.64 16.09
CA PRO A 111 -6.97 0.17 15.66
C PRO A 111 -7.74 1.27 14.91
N GLY A 112 -8.38 0.88 13.80
CA GLY A 112 -9.13 1.80 12.94
C GLY A 112 -8.28 2.65 11.98
N ALA A 113 -6.95 2.72 12.13
CA ALA A 113 -6.10 3.56 11.30
C ALA A 113 -6.23 3.27 9.79
N LEU A 114 -6.37 2.00 9.43
CA LEU A 114 -6.60 1.59 8.04
C LEU A 114 -7.94 2.11 7.48
N ALA A 115 -9.02 2.10 8.27
CA ALA A 115 -10.32 2.62 7.85
C ALA A 115 -10.25 4.13 7.55
N TYR A 116 -9.54 4.89 8.38
CA TYR A 116 -9.30 6.32 8.14
C TYR A 116 -8.38 6.58 6.95
N ARG A 117 -7.35 5.74 6.75
CA ARG A 117 -6.52 5.78 5.54
C ARG A 117 -7.37 5.61 4.28
N ASN A 118 -8.23 4.61 4.26
CA ASN A 118 -9.11 4.32 3.13
C ASN A 118 -10.13 5.45 2.92
N ALA A 119 -10.77 5.95 3.98
CA ALA A 119 -11.73 7.06 3.90
C ALA A 119 -11.11 8.33 3.31
N GLY A 120 -9.92 8.72 3.79
CA GLY A 120 -9.17 9.84 3.22
C GLY A 120 -8.82 9.63 1.74
N GLY A 121 -8.42 8.42 1.37
CA GLY A 121 -8.17 8.03 -0.01
C GLY A 121 -9.42 8.14 -0.89
N TYR A 122 -10.57 7.63 -0.44
CA TYR A 122 -11.82 7.69 -1.19
C TYR A 122 -12.32 9.10 -1.43
N ILE A 123 -12.23 9.98 -0.43
CA ILE A 123 -12.58 11.39 -0.59
C ILE A 123 -11.77 12.01 -1.74
N ALA A 124 -10.46 11.78 -1.77
CA ALA A 124 -9.60 12.22 -2.87
C ALA A 124 -9.95 11.56 -4.21
N PHE A 125 -10.20 10.25 -4.20
CA PHE A 125 -10.51 9.50 -5.42
C PHE A 125 -11.78 10.00 -6.10
N TYR A 126 -12.86 10.18 -5.32
CA TYR A 126 -14.16 10.68 -5.80
C TYR A 126 -14.09 12.14 -6.25
N ALA A 127 -13.17 12.94 -5.68
CA ALA A 127 -12.89 14.30 -6.17
C ALA A 127 -12.13 14.33 -7.51
N GLY A 128 -11.69 13.17 -8.03
CA GLY A 128 -10.97 13.09 -9.30
C GLY A 128 -9.46 13.31 -9.18
N GLU A 129 -8.90 13.26 -7.97
CA GLU A 129 -7.48 13.51 -7.71
C GLU A 129 -6.57 12.43 -8.32
N SER A 130 -5.30 12.76 -8.52
CA SER A 130 -4.29 11.78 -8.98
C SER A 130 -4.09 10.65 -7.96
N CYS A 131 -3.62 9.48 -8.39
CA CYS A 131 -3.27 8.36 -7.53
C CYS A 131 -2.25 8.77 -6.46
N ALA A 132 -1.31 9.66 -6.81
CA ALA A 132 -0.39 10.22 -5.83
C ALA A 132 -1.11 11.04 -4.75
N ALA A 133 -2.04 11.92 -5.14
CA ALA A 133 -2.85 12.71 -4.21
C ALA A 133 -3.77 11.82 -3.36
N VAL A 134 -4.33 10.75 -3.94
CA VAL A 134 -5.15 9.76 -3.22
C VAL A 134 -4.33 9.02 -2.17
N ALA A 135 -3.14 8.52 -2.51
CA ALA A 135 -2.25 7.86 -1.56
C ALA A 135 -1.80 8.80 -0.43
N TRP A 136 -1.49 10.06 -0.77
CA TRP A 136 -1.14 11.09 0.20
C TRP A 136 -2.31 11.46 1.12
N ALA A 137 -3.51 11.63 0.57
CA ALA A 137 -4.72 11.94 1.33
C ALA A 137 -5.03 10.87 2.39
N GLY A 138 -4.91 9.59 2.03
CA GLY A 138 -5.07 8.49 2.98
C GLY A 138 -4.02 8.54 4.09
N ALA A 139 -2.75 8.78 3.77
CA ALA A 139 -1.70 8.88 4.79
C ALA A 139 -1.91 10.08 5.74
N VAL A 140 -2.44 11.21 5.25
CA VAL A 140 -2.80 12.36 6.10
C VAL A 140 -3.96 12.03 7.05
N ALA A 141 -5.00 11.36 6.56
CA ALA A 141 -6.15 10.95 7.36
C ALA A 141 -5.74 9.96 8.46
N GLU A 142 -4.90 8.98 8.12
CA GLU A 142 -4.31 8.04 9.07
C GLU A 142 -3.47 8.75 10.14
N ALA A 143 -2.57 9.65 9.74
CA ALA A 143 -1.73 10.40 10.66
C ALA A 143 -2.56 11.18 11.68
N ARG A 144 -3.66 11.79 11.22
CA ARG A 144 -4.60 12.51 12.08
C ARG A 144 -5.32 11.57 13.04
N TRP A 145 -5.80 10.42 12.57
CA TRP A 145 -6.42 9.42 13.43
C TRP A 145 -5.48 8.95 14.54
N ILE A 146 -4.25 8.59 14.20
CA ILE A 146 -3.23 8.18 15.17
C ILE A 146 -3.02 9.26 16.22
N ARG A 147 -2.92 10.53 15.80
CA ARG A 147 -2.79 11.67 16.73
C ARG A 147 -3.99 11.82 17.65
N LEU A 148 -5.22 11.68 17.14
CA LEU A 148 -6.43 11.79 17.94
C LEU A 148 -6.55 10.66 18.98
N MET A 149 -6.22 9.42 18.58
CA MET A 149 -6.39 8.25 19.44
C MET A 149 -5.26 8.06 20.46
N THR A 150 -4.05 8.53 20.15
CA THR A 150 -2.87 8.26 20.99
C THR A 150 -2.20 9.51 21.53
N GLY A 151 -2.58 10.71 21.04
CA GLY A 151 -1.89 11.96 21.34
C GLY A 151 -0.50 12.09 20.69
N ARG A 152 -0.02 11.06 19.97
CA ARG A 152 1.30 11.00 19.35
C ARG A 152 1.25 11.44 17.89
N GLU A 153 2.28 12.14 17.43
CA GLU A 153 2.47 12.40 16.01
C GLU A 153 3.15 11.19 15.35
N ALA A 154 2.47 10.58 14.38
CA ALA A 154 3.06 9.53 13.54
C ALA A 154 4.10 10.15 12.60
N SER A 155 5.28 9.52 12.55
CA SER A 155 6.31 9.97 11.61
C SER A 155 5.94 9.56 10.17
N TRP A 156 6.48 10.26 9.17
CA TRP A 156 6.27 9.86 7.79
C TRP A 156 6.85 8.48 7.48
N GLU A 157 8.00 8.15 8.05
CA GLU A 157 8.63 6.84 7.86
C GLU A 157 7.74 5.70 8.37
N GLU A 158 7.08 5.91 9.51
CA GLU A 158 6.11 4.97 10.07
C GLU A 158 4.88 4.80 9.17
N LEU A 159 4.27 5.89 8.71
CA LEU A 159 3.11 5.84 7.82
C LEU A 159 3.45 5.17 6.47
N ALA A 160 4.64 5.44 5.95
CA ALA A 160 5.11 4.93 4.67
C ALA A 160 5.63 3.49 4.75
N ALA A 161 6.02 2.98 5.92
CA ALA A 161 6.55 1.63 6.11
C ALA A 161 5.56 0.55 5.66
N THR A 162 4.26 0.81 5.83
CA THR A 162 3.17 -0.11 5.43
C THR A 162 2.33 0.44 4.28
N ASN A 163 2.82 1.46 3.57
CA ASN A 163 2.12 2.15 2.49
C ASN A 163 3.09 2.59 1.39
N ALA A 164 3.54 1.62 0.58
CA ALA A 164 4.48 1.87 -0.51
C ALA A 164 3.98 2.92 -1.53
N PRO A 165 2.69 2.95 -1.94
CA PRO A 165 2.20 4.02 -2.81
C PRO A 165 2.32 5.41 -2.19
N ALA A 166 2.04 5.57 -0.89
CA ALA A 166 2.23 6.85 -0.21
C ALA A 166 3.71 7.25 -0.16
N LYS A 167 4.62 6.30 0.05
CA LYS A 167 6.09 6.52 -0.03
C LYS A 167 6.51 7.07 -1.40
N ALA A 168 5.91 6.58 -2.49
CA ALA A 168 6.11 7.13 -3.82
C ALA A 168 5.50 8.53 -3.98
N ALA A 169 4.31 8.77 -3.41
CA ALA A 169 3.56 10.00 -3.60
C ALA A 169 4.35 11.24 -3.19
N TYR A 170 5.12 11.16 -2.10
CA TYR A 170 5.97 12.25 -1.63
C TYR A 170 7.02 12.71 -2.65
N ARG A 171 7.47 11.82 -3.55
CA ARG A 171 8.44 12.16 -4.62
C ARG A 171 7.77 12.73 -5.87
N HIS A 172 6.49 12.41 -6.08
CA HIS A 172 5.78 12.66 -7.33
C HIS A 172 4.73 13.78 -7.22
N LEU A 173 4.37 14.19 -6.00
CA LEU A 173 3.55 15.39 -5.77
C LEU A 173 4.42 16.62 -5.53
N PRO A 174 4.12 17.75 -6.21
CA PRO A 174 4.68 19.04 -5.84
C PRO A 174 4.39 19.40 -4.38
N ALA A 175 5.30 20.14 -3.74
CA ALA A 175 5.16 20.52 -2.33
C ALA A 175 3.88 21.33 -2.05
N GLU A 176 3.46 22.17 -2.99
CA GLU A 176 2.20 22.92 -2.91
C GLU A 176 0.97 22.00 -2.92
N GLU A 177 1.00 20.94 -3.73
CA GLU A 177 -0.06 19.93 -3.81
C GLU A 177 -0.13 19.09 -2.54
N LEU A 178 1.02 18.72 -1.96
CA LEU A 178 1.06 18.03 -0.66
C LEU A 178 0.36 18.86 0.43
N VAL A 179 0.64 20.17 0.47
CA VAL A 179 0.01 21.10 1.42
C VAL A 179 -1.49 21.26 1.13
N ARG A 180 -1.87 21.47 -0.14
CA ARG A 180 -3.27 21.62 -0.57
C ARG A 180 -4.11 20.41 -0.16
N VAL A 181 -3.65 19.20 -0.52
CA VAL A 181 -4.37 17.95 -0.23
C VAL A 181 -4.44 17.73 1.28
N ARG A 182 -3.35 17.98 2.01
CA ARG A 182 -3.36 17.89 3.48
C ARG A 182 -4.42 18.79 4.08
N ASP A 183 -4.38 20.09 3.77
CA ASP A 183 -5.29 21.07 4.36
C ASP A 183 -6.74 20.78 3.99
N TRP A 184 -6.98 20.32 2.77
CA TRP A 184 -8.29 19.87 2.32
C TRP A 184 -8.80 18.65 3.10
N ILE A 185 -8.00 17.61 3.28
CA ILE A 185 -8.40 16.42 4.08
C ILE A 185 -8.68 16.79 5.53
N LEU A 186 -7.89 17.70 6.12
CA LEU A 186 -8.12 18.20 7.47
C LEU A 186 -9.41 19.03 7.58
N ALA A 187 -9.76 19.78 6.53
CA ALA A 187 -11.02 20.53 6.46
C ALA A 187 -12.24 19.61 6.24
N SER A 188 -12.06 18.51 5.52
CA SER A 188 -13.09 17.49 5.26
C SER A 188 -13.19 16.42 6.34
N TRP A 189 -12.64 16.65 7.54
CA TRP A 189 -12.48 15.62 8.56
C TRP A 189 -13.79 14.95 8.99
N GLU A 190 -14.90 15.70 9.07
CA GLU A 190 -16.22 15.13 9.39
C GLU A 190 -16.65 14.06 8.37
N GLN A 191 -16.42 14.30 7.08
CA GLN A 191 -16.71 13.33 6.02
C GLN A 191 -15.79 12.11 6.08
N VAL A 192 -14.52 12.30 6.47
CA VAL A 192 -13.57 11.20 6.69
C VAL A 192 -14.07 10.31 7.84
N ASP A 193 -14.48 10.94 8.95
CA ASP A 193 -14.95 10.26 10.16
C ASP A 193 -16.24 9.47 9.91
N ASP A 194 -17.21 10.09 9.21
CA ASP A 194 -18.46 9.43 8.81
C ASP A 194 -18.19 8.19 7.94
N MET A 195 -17.31 8.31 6.95
CA MET A 195 -16.99 7.22 6.02
C MET A 195 -16.20 6.10 6.72
N ALA A 196 -15.22 6.44 7.55
CA ALA A 196 -14.42 5.46 8.29
C ALA A 196 -15.27 4.70 9.31
N SER A 197 -16.19 5.39 9.99
CA SER A 197 -17.08 4.80 11.00
C SER A 197 -18.15 3.92 10.38
N ALA A 198 -18.59 4.20 9.15
CA ALA A 198 -19.54 3.35 8.43
C ALA A 198 -18.92 2.02 7.93
N ALA A 199 -17.57 1.95 7.88
CA ALA A 199 -16.82 0.78 7.43
C ALA A 199 -16.31 -0.12 8.59
N ALA A 200 -16.49 0.31 9.84
CA ALA A 200 -16.03 -0.38 11.05
C ALA A 200 -17.13 -1.21 11.72
#